data_AF-A0A956ENX0-F1
#
_entry.id   AF-A0A956ENX0-F1
#
_cell.length_a   1.000
_cell.length_b   1.000
_cell.length_c   1.000
_cell.angle_alpha   90.00
_cell.angle_beta   90.00
_cell.angle_gamma   90.00
#
_symmetry.space_group_name_H-M   'P 1'
#
loop_
_entity.id
_entity.type
_entity.pdbx_description
1 polymer ?
#
loop_
_entity_poly.entity_id
_entity_poly.type
_entity_poly.pdbx_seq_one_letter_code
_entity_poly.pdbx_strand_id
1 'polypeptide(L)'
;MGHWRRRILLIAPIADPEIYGQLHRHADRVWPSPGRATPAAIGDLLRDLADDAGLRRVDDADPLRRAFGRRRVATHDEEARWHRDPRPEVRYFVNRNPRFGAGEALVTLVPLRASGLVRALLRLAVGRLHGLWGRLRGRAVPRRRSLAGLDRREP
;
A
#
# COMPACT_ATOMS: atom_id res chain seq x y z
N MET A 1 -18.73 24.38 -20.88
CA MET A 1 -19.38 23.06 -21.00
C MET A 1 -18.51 21.97 -20.36
N GLY A 2 -19.14 21.00 -19.68
CA GLY A 2 -18.55 20.20 -18.59
C GLY A 2 -17.56 19.10 -18.98
N HIS A 3 -16.34 19.17 -18.45
CA HIS A 3 -15.29 18.16 -18.51
C HIS A 3 -15.09 17.41 -17.17
N TRP A 4 -15.84 17.77 -16.13
CA TRP A 4 -15.69 17.23 -14.76
C TRP A 4 -16.42 15.89 -14.51
N ARG A 5 -17.21 15.40 -15.48
CA ARG A 5 -17.93 14.12 -15.41
C ARG A 5 -17.11 12.91 -15.85
N ARG A 6 -15.81 13.08 -16.16
CA ARG A 6 -14.94 11.95 -16.55
C ARG A 6 -14.67 11.07 -15.33
N ARG A 7 -15.02 9.79 -15.45
CA ARG A 7 -14.67 8.77 -14.45
C ARG A 7 -13.16 8.60 -14.49
N ILE A 8 -12.48 8.89 -13.39
CA ILE A 8 -11.04 8.65 -13.27
C ILE A 8 -10.88 7.17 -12.93
N LEU A 9 -10.08 6.44 -13.68
CA LEU A 9 -9.75 5.06 -13.39
C LEU A 9 -8.33 5.04 -12.82
N LEU A 10 -8.17 4.52 -11.61
CA LEU A 10 -6.88 4.19 -11.04
C LEU A 10 -6.61 2.71 -11.27
N ILE A 11 -5.44 2.42 -11.82
CA ILE A 11 -4.91 1.07 -11.92
C ILE A 11 -3.63 1.04 -11.12
N ALA A 12 -3.56 0.15 -10.13
CA ALA A 12 -2.43 0.11 -9.22
C ALA A 12 -2.12 -1.33 -8.77
N PRO A 13 -0.84 -1.69 -8.66
CA PRO A 13 -0.42 -2.86 -7.91
C PRO A 13 -0.60 -2.61 -6.41
N ILE A 14 -1.50 -3.37 -5.77
CA ILE A 14 -1.78 -3.28 -4.33
C ILE A 14 -1.05 -4.40 -3.60
N ALA A 15 -0.11 -4.03 -2.72
CA ALA A 15 0.69 -4.96 -1.90
C ALA A 15 0.30 -4.92 -0.40
N ASP A 16 -0.91 -4.48 -0.10
CA ASP A 16 -1.37 -4.29 1.28
C ASP A 16 -2.84 -4.66 1.46
N PRO A 17 -3.16 -5.57 2.39
CA PRO A 17 -4.54 -5.95 2.66
C PRO A 17 -5.40 -4.78 3.14
N GLU A 18 -4.86 -3.87 3.96
CA GLU A 18 -5.62 -2.73 4.48
C GLU A 18 -5.97 -1.73 3.38
N ILE A 19 -5.02 -1.36 2.51
CA ILE A 19 -5.29 -0.50 1.35
C ILE A 19 -6.38 -1.11 0.47
N TYR A 20 -6.27 -2.42 0.16
CA TYR A 20 -7.29 -3.10 -0.64
C TYR A 20 -8.69 -3.03 0.00
N GLY A 21 -8.75 -3.22 1.32
CA GLY A 21 -9.99 -3.09 2.10
C GLY A 21 -10.56 -1.67 2.08
N GLN A 22 -9.71 -0.66 2.26
CA GLN A 22 -10.14 0.75 2.20
C GLN A 22 -10.66 1.14 0.82
N LEU A 23 -10.09 0.60 -0.26
CA LEU A 23 -10.59 0.83 -1.62
C LEU A 23 -12.01 0.30 -1.79
N HIS A 24 -12.30 -0.92 -1.30
CA HIS A 24 -13.65 -1.50 -1.35
C HIS A 24 -14.66 -0.74 -0.48
N ARG A 25 -14.21 -0.12 0.62
CA ARG A 25 -15.05 0.73 1.46
C ARG A 25 -15.44 2.06 0.81
N HIS A 26 -14.58 2.60 -0.05
CA HIS A 26 -14.70 3.98 -0.52
C HIS A 26 -14.97 4.12 -2.02
N ALA A 27 -14.71 3.09 -2.82
CA ALA A 27 -15.00 3.08 -4.25
C ALA A 27 -16.31 2.35 -4.54
N ASP A 28 -17.05 2.84 -5.53
CA ASP A 28 -18.31 2.23 -5.97
C ASP A 28 -18.12 0.80 -6.53
N ARG A 29 -16.92 0.53 -7.04
CA ARG A 29 -16.57 -0.75 -7.65
C ARG A 29 -15.06 -0.93 -7.55
N VAL A 30 -14.59 -2.14 -7.33
CA VAL A 30 -13.16 -2.48 -7.39
C VAL A 30 -13.04 -3.77 -8.16
N TRP A 31 -11.96 -3.93 -8.92
CA TRP A 31 -11.67 -5.17 -9.63
C TRP A 31 -10.20 -5.55 -9.44
N PRO A 32 -9.89 -6.83 -9.16
CA PRO A 32 -10.84 -7.89 -8.81
C PRO A 32 -11.61 -7.61 -7.50
N SER A 33 -12.64 -8.39 -7.17
CA SER A 33 -13.49 -8.21 -5.98
C SER A 33 -14.00 -9.55 -5.45
N PRO A 34 -14.22 -9.69 -4.12
CA PRO A 34 -14.96 -10.84 -3.58
C PRO A 34 -16.38 -10.93 -4.15
N GLY A 35 -16.88 -12.15 -4.33
CA GLY A 35 -18.28 -12.42 -4.68
C GLY A 35 -18.70 -12.04 -6.10
N ARG A 36 -17.76 -11.58 -6.95
CA ARG A 36 -18.05 -11.24 -8.34
C ARG A 36 -16.88 -11.61 -9.25
N ALA A 37 -17.18 -12.34 -10.32
CA ALA A 37 -16.21 -12.63 -11.36
C ALA A 37 -15.73 -11.32 -12.02
N THR A 38 -14.43 -11.20 -12.25
CA THR A 38 -13.87 -10.07 -13.00
C THR A 38 -14.22 -10.25 -14.48
N PRO A 39 -14.90 -9.29 -15.13
CA PRO A 39 -15.19 -9.38 -16.56
C PRO A 39 -13.91 -9.55 -17.37
N ALA A 40 -13.94 -10.39 -18.41
CA ALA A 40 -12.76 -10.70 -19.24
C ALA A 40 -12.06 -9.42 -19.73
N ALA A 41 -12.82 -8.49 -20.32
CA ALA A 41 -12.28 -7.21 -20.80
C ALA A 41 -11.56 -6.37 -19.71
N ILE A 42 -11.99 -6.46 -18.44
CA ILE A 42 -11.32 -5.77 -17.33
C ILE A 42 -10.05 -6.53 -16.94
N GLY A 43 -10.12 -7.87 -16.91
CA GLY A 43 -8.95 -8.71 -16.66
C GLY A 43 -7.86 -8.52 -17.71
N ASP A 44 -8.25 -8.50 -18.99
CA ASP A 44 -7.35 -8.26 -20.13
C ASP A 44 -6.72 -6.86 -20.03
N LEU A 45 -7.52 -5.82 -19.81
CA LEU A 45 -7.01 -4.45 -19.62
C LEU A 45 -5.98 -4.36 -18.48
N LEU A 46 -6.28 -4.98 -17.33
CA LEU A 46 -5.38 -4.97 -16.18
C LEU A 46 -4.08 -5.73 -16.45
N ARG A 47 -4.16 -6.87 -17.16
CA ARG A 47 -3.01 -7.65 -17.56
C ARG A 47 -2.12 -6.86 -18.51
N ASP A 48 -2.69 -6.32 -19.57
CA ASP A 48 -1.96 -5.65 -20.64
C ASP A 48 -1.26 -4.40 -20.09
N LEU A 49 -1.93 -3.61 -19.25
CA LEU A 49 -1.30 -2.46 -18.59
C LEU A 49 -0.21 -2.83 -17.58
N ALA A 50 -0.35 -3.97 -16.90
CA ALA A 50 0.70 -4.46 -16.02
C ALA A 50 1.92 -4.94 -16.80
N ASP A 51 1.71 -5.56 -17.97
CA ASP A 51 2.77 -5.97 -18.88
C ASP A 51 3.49 -4.73 -19.45
N ASP A 52 2.75 -3.73 -19.93
CA ASP A 52 3.28 -2.45 -20.45
C ASP A 52 4.07 -1.67 -19.38
N ALA A 53 3.64 -1.76 -18.12
CA ALA A 53 4.35 -1.17 -16.99
C ALA A 53 5.60 -1.97 -16.56
N GLY A 54 5.92 -3.08 -17.23
CA GLY A 54 7.06 -3.94 -16.91
C GLY A 54 6.92 -4.70 -15.59
N LEU A 55 5.70 -4.85 -15.06
CA LEU A 55 5.47 -5.58 -13.82
C LEU A 55 5.60 -7.07 -14.08
N ARG A 56 6.63 -7.70 -13.52
CA ARG A 56 6.90 -9.13 -13.72
C ARG A 56 5.77 -9.99 -13.13
N ARG A 57 5.28 -10.96 -13.90
CA ARG A 57 4.35 -12.01 -13.43
C ARG A 57 5.06 -12.89 -12.40
N VAL A 58 4.33 -13.26 -11.35
CA VAL A 58 4.82 -14.21 -10.32
C VAL A 58 4.12 -15.56 -10.38
N ASP A 59 3.00 -15.61 -11.10
CA ASP A 59 2.17 -16.79 -11.30
C ASP A 59 1.51 -16.68 -12.67
N ASP A 60 1.72 -17.66 -13.54
CA ASP A 60 1.11 -17.67 -14.88
C ASP A 60 -0.39 -18.01 -14.84
N ALA A 61 -0.84 -18.69 -13.78
CA ALA A 61 -2.25 -19.02 -13.58
C ALA A 61 -3.08 -17.82 -13.09
N ASP A 62 -2.44 -16.83 -12.45
CA ASP A 62 -3.09 -15.57 -12.04
C ASP A 62 -2.28 -14.36 -12.55
N PRO A 63 -2.56 -13.89 -13.78
CA PRO A 63 -1.79 -12.82 -14.43
C PRO A 63 -1.95 -11.45 -13.75
N LEU A 64 -2.83 -11.31 -12.76
CA LEU A 64 -2.96 -10.08 -11.98
C LEU A 64 -2.01 -10.03 -10.77
N ARG A 65 -1.39 -11.15 -10.40
CA ARG A 65 -0.35 -11.18 -9.37
C ARG A 65 0.99 -10.81 -9.97
N ARG A 66 1.62 -9.78 -9.42
CA ARG A 66 2.86 -9.20 -9.93
C ARG A 66 3.89 -9.00 -8.84
N ALA A 67 5.16 -9.07 -9.22
CA ALA A 67 6.25 -8.65 -8.36
C ALA A 67 6.25 -7.13 -8.26
N PHE A 68 6.18 -6.59 -7.05
CA PHE A 68 6.12 -5.14 -6.80
C PHE A 68 7.32 -4.61 -6.02
N GLY A 69 8.33 -5.47 -5.75
CA GLY A 69 9.65 -5.10 -5.24
C GLY A 69 9.69 -4.58 -3.79
N ARG A 70 8.56 -4.12 -3.24
CA ARG A 70 8.46 -3.63 -1.86
C ARG A 70 8.07 -4.78 -0.94
N ARG A 71 9.07 -5.45 -0.35
CA ARG A 71 8.87 -6.41 0.74
C ARG A 71 8.22 -5.69 1.93
N ARG A 72 7.13 -6.23 2.45
CA ARG A 72 6.63 -5.81 3.77
C ARG A 72 7.39 -6.63 4.79
N VAL A 73 8.10 -5.94 5.68
CA VAL A 73 8.60 -6.58 6.90
C VAL A 73 7.39 -6.67 7.84
N ALA A 74 6.54 -7.68 7.63
CA ALA A 74 5.47 -8.03 8.54
C ALA A 74 5.98 -9.11 9.51
N THR A 75 5.56 -9.05 10.76
CA THR A 75 5.82 -10.17 11.68
C THR A 75 4.90 -11.34 11.35
N HIS A 76 5.26 -12.56 11.78
CA HIS A 76 4.39 -13.74 11.63
C HIS A 76 3.00 -13.50 12.27
N ASP A 77 2.94 -12.78 13.39
CA ASP A 77 1.68 -12.43 14.06
C ASP A 77 0.81 -11.49 13.22
N GLU A 78 1.43 -10.54 12.50
CA GLU A 78 0.71 -9.65 11.60
C GLU A 78 0.17 -10.38 10.37
N GLU A 79 0.93 -11.29 9.78
CA GLU A 79 0.45 -12.14 8.69
C GLU A 79 -0.72 -13.02 9.17
N ALA A 80 -0.58 -13.68 10.31
CA ALA A 80 -1.63 -14.50 10.90
C ALA A 80 -2.89 -13.70 11.26
N ARG A 81 -2.75 -12.42 11.61
CA ARG A 81 -3.89 -11.51 11.81
C ARG A 81 -4.63 -11.27 10.51
N TRP A 82 -3.91 -11.01 9.41
CA TRP A 82 -4.54 -10.73 8.10
C TRP A 82 -5.32 -11.92 7.55
N HIS A 83 -4.82 -13.14 7.73
CA HIS A 83 -5.54 -14.36 7.36
C HIS A 83 -6.86 -14.56 8.15
N ARG A 84 -6.95 -13.97 9.35
CA ARG A 84 -8.13 -14.06 10.23
C ARG A 84 -9.03 -12.82 10.17
N ASP A 85 -8.78 -11.87 9.26
CA ASP A 85 -9.55 -10.62 9.20
C ASP A 85 -11.04 -10.91 8.90
N PRO A 86 -11.99 -10.31 9.65
CA PRO A 86 -13.41 -10.55 9.45
C PRO A 86 -13.96 -9.89 8.17
N ARG A 87 -13.22 -8.98 7.53
CA ARG A 87 -13.65 -8.32 6.29
C ARG A 87 -13.49 -9.24 5.07
N PRO A 88 -14.56 -9.46 4.28
CA PRO A 88 -14.51 -10.37 3.13
C PRO A 88 -13.54 -9.92 2.04
N GLU A 89 -13.42 -8.61 1.80
CA GLU A 89 -12.48 -8.04 0.83
C GLU A 89 -11.01 -8.24 1.24
N VAL A 90 -10.72 -8.18 2.54
CA VAL A 90 -9.37 -8.42 3.05
C VAL A 90 -9.02 -9.89 2.91
N ARG A 91 -9.92 -10.80 3.29
CA ARG A 91 -9.71 -12.24 3.08
C ARG A 91 -9.52 -12.59 1.61
N TYR A 92 -10.30 -11.98 0.73
CA TYR A 92 -10.15 -12.17 -0.71
C TYR A 92 -8.75 -11.80 -1.19
N PHE A 93 -8.25 -10.62 -0.77
CA PHE A 93 -6.91 -10.17 -1.11
C PHE A 93 -5.84 -11.13 -0.61
N VAL A 94 -5.90 -11.51 0.67
CA VAL A 94 -4.90 -12.37 1.30
C VAL A 94 -4.90 -13.78 0.68
N ASN A 95 -6.08 -14.34 0.37
CA ASN A 95 -6.17 -15.65 -0.27
C ASN A 95 -5.66 -15.65 -1.71
N ARG A 96 -5.94 -14.58 -2.46
CA ARG A 96 -5.51 -14.46 -3.86
C ARG A 96 -4.05 -14.04 -3.97
N ASN A 97 -3.52 -13.28 -3.01
CA ASN A 97 -2.14 -12.81 -2.98
C ASN A 97 -1.45 -13.26 -1.68
N PRO A 98 -1.24 -14.57 -1.44
CA PRO A 98 -0.75 -15.09 -0.15
C PRO A 98 0.68 -14.64 0.17
N ARG A 99 1.46 -14.28 -0.84
CA ARG A 99 2.86 -13.84 -0.69
C ARG A 99 3.00 -12.32 -0.70
N PHE A 100 1.95 -11.58 -0.35
CA PHE A 100 1.99 -10.11 -0.24
C PHE A 100 3.12 -9.61 0.69
N GLY A 101 3.44 -10.35 1.75
CA GLY A 101 4.59 -10.07 2.64
C GLY A 101 5.94 -10.13 1.92
N ALA A 102 6.07 -11.00 0.92
CA ALA A 102 7.28 -11.16 0.10
C ALA A 102 7.45 -10.08 -0.99
N GLY A 103 6.53 -9.11 -1.08
CA GLY A 103 6.57 -8.04 -2.07
C GLY A 103 5.80 -8.34 -3.36
N GLU A 104 4.87 -9.29 -3.32
CA GLU A 104 3.87 -9.49 -4.37
C GLU A 104 2.69 -8.53 -4.22
N ALA A 105 2.14 -8.11 -5.35
CA ALA A 105 0.99 -7.23 -5.41
C ALA A 105 -0.10 -7.79 -6.32
N LEU A 106 -1.33 -7.39 -6.03
CA LEU A 106 -2.49 -7.65 -6.86
C LEU A 106 -2.80 -6.40 -7.69
N VAL A 107 -2.73 -6.51 -9.02
CA VAL A 107 -3.10 -5.43 -9.93
C VAL A 107 -4.60 -5.22 -9.86
N THR A 108 -4.98 -3.98 -9.51
CA THR A 108 -6.35 -3.62 -9.15
C THR A 108 -6.80 -2.38 -9.91
N LEU A 109 -8.03 -2.41 -10.43
CA LEU A 109 -8.75 -1.29 -11.04
C LEU A 109 -9.73 -0.70 -10.03
N VAL A 110 -9.68 0.62 -9.89
CA VAL A 110 -10.56 1.40 -9.02
C VAL A 110 -11.10 2.59 -9.81
N PRO A 111 -12.42 2.65 -10.11
CA PRO A 111 -13.07 3.86 -10.57
C PRO A 111 -13.19 4.84 -9.40
N LEU A 112 -12.49 5.95 -9.52
CA LEU A 112 -12.48 7.04 -8.57
C LEU A 112 -13.49 8.11 -8.98
N ARG A 113 -14.24 8.61 -8.01
CA ARG A 113 -14.84 9.94 -8.08
C ARG A 113 -13.77 10.94 -7.65
N ALA A 114 -13.61 12.05 -8.39
CA ALA A 114 -12.59 13.06 -8.11
C ALA A 114 -12.61 13.56 -6.64
N SER A 115 -13.81 13.64 -6.03
CA SER A 115 -14.01 14.04 -4.64
C SER A 115 -13.51 13.02 -3.60
N GLY A 116 -13.52 11.72 -3.92
CA GLY A 116 -12.98 10.66 -3.05
C GLY A 116 -11.45 10.58 -3.11
N LEU A 117 -10.87 10.82 -4.28
CA LEU A 117 -9.42 10.83 -4.50
C LEU A 117 -8.74 11.94 -3.69
N VAL A 118 -9.30 13.16 -3.72
CA VAL A 118 -8.80 14.29 -2.93
C VAL A 118 -8.83 13.97 -1.43
N ARG A 119 -9.91 13.35 -0.94
CA ARG A 119 -10.04 12.99 0.49
C ARG A 119 -9.07 11.87 0.92
N ALA A 120 -8.85 10.87 0.07
CA ALA A 120 -7.91 9.79 0.33
C ALA A 120 -6.45 10.27 0.26
N LEU A 121 -6.11 11.11 -0.71
CA LEU A 121 -4.78 11.73 -0.83
C LEU A 121 -4.49 12.66 0.35
N LEU A 122 -5.45 13.48 0.78
CA LEU A 122 -5.30 14.35 1.95
C LEU A 122 -5.04 13.54 3.23
N ARG A 123 -5.74 12.42 3.44
CA ARG A 123 -5.51 11.54 4.61
C ARG A 123 -4.14 10.86 4.58
N LEU A 124 -3.70 10.40 3.41
CA LEU A 124 -2.37 9.82 3.23
C LEU A 124 -1.25 10.87 3.41
N ALA A 125 -1.47 12.12 2.97
CA ALA A 125 -0.56 13.23 3.16
C ALA A 125 -0.42 13.62 4.64
N VAL A 126 -1.54 13.70 5.38
CA VAL A 126 -1.54 13.96 6.84
C VAL A 126 -0.83 12.84 7.61
N GLY A 127 -1.06 11.57 7.25
CA GLY A 127 -0.38 10.43 7.86
C GLY A 127 1.15 10.45 7.62
N ARG A 128 1.59 10.89 6.44
CA ARG A 128 3.03 11.10 6.16
C ARG A 128 3.62 12.31 6.88
N LEU A 129 2.85 13.39 7.07
CA LEU A 129 3.29 14.57 7.84
C LEU A 129 3.51 14.23 9.32
N HIS A 130 2.65 13.39 9.90
CA HIS A 130 2.80 12.93 11.29
C HIS A 130 4.09 12.09 11.48
N GLY A 131 4.43 11.23 10.51
CA GLY A 131 5.69 10.46 10.50
C GLY A 131 6.95 11.28 10.18
N LEU A 132 6.81 12.45 9.54
CA LEU A 132 7.90 13.41 9.34
C LEU A 132 8.11 14.30 10.58
N TRP A 133 7.05 14.70 11.27
CA TRP A 133 7.14 15.45 12.53
C TRP A 133 7.76 14.65 13.67
N GLY A 134 7.53 13.33 13.73
CA GLY A 134 8.21 12.44 14.67
C GLY A 134 9.74 12.36 14.45
N ARG A 135 10.21 12.58 13.21
CA ARG A 135 11.64 12.58 12.87
C ARG A 135 12.34 13.91 13.17
N LEU A 136 11.60 15.02 13.20
CA LEU A 136 12.15 16.33 13.53
C LEU A 136 12.30 16.56 15.05
N ARG A 137 11.54 15.87 15.91
CA ARG A 137 11.70 15.90 17.37
C ARG A 137 12.78 14.96 17.93
N GLY A 138 13.34 14.08 17.11
CA GLY A 138 14.29 13.04 17.55
C GLY A 138 15.77 13.41 17.50
N ARG A 139 16.14 14.68 17.28
CA ARG A 139 17.55 15.09 17.17
C ARG A 139 17.93 16.16 18.19
N ALA A 140 18.03 15.73 19.45
CA ALA A 140 18.84 16.40 20.47
C ALA A 140 19.29 15.39 21.53
N VAL A 141 20.30 14.59 21.21
CA VAL A 141 21.19 14.02 22.23
C VAL A 141 22.55 14.70 22.04
N PRO A 142 22.95 15.66 22.88
CA PRO A 142 24.30 16.18 22.83
C PRO A 142 25.25 15.12 23.40
N ARG A 143 26.04 14.52 22.50
CA ARG A 143 27.29 13.82 22.83
C ARG A 143 28.25 14.85 23.43
N ARG A 144 28.53 14.78 24.74
CA ARG A 144 29.74 15.36 25.33
C ARG A 144 30.80 14.27 25.45
N ARG A 145 31.85 14.36 24.64
CA ARG A 145 33.21 13.86 24.92
C ARG A 145 34.10 15.09 24.73
N SER A 146 34.52 15.76 25.80
CA SER A 146 35.62 15.46 26.74
C SER A 146 36.97 15.97 26.24
N LEU A 147 37.57 16.91 26.99
CA LEU A 147 38.96 16.95 27.49
C LEU A 147 39.61 18.35 27.49
N ALA A 148 40.50 18.49 28.49
CA ALA A 148 41.44 19.57 28.83
C ALA A 148 40.86 20.68 29.74
N GLY A 149 41.38 20.94 30.94
CA GLY A 149 42.54 20.36 31.62
C GLY A 149 42.77 21.02 33.00
N LEU A 150 43.63 20.38 33.79
CA LEU A 150 44.58 20.95 34.76
C LEU A 150 44.08 21.99 35.78
N ASP A 151 43.87 21.54 37.02
CA ASP A 151 44.53 22.08 38.23
C ASP A 151 44.32 21.07 39.38
N ARG A 152 45.31 20.24 39.75
CA ARG A 152 46.32 20.45 40.81
C ARG A 152 45.79 20.77 42.21
N ARG A 153 46.27 19.93 43.14
CA ARG A 153 46.53 20.10 44.58
C ARG A 153 45.43 19.69 45.57
N GLU A 154 45.63 18.49 46.10
CA GLU A 154 45.39 18.17 47.52
C GLU A 154 46.29 19.03 48.43
N PRO A 155 45.93 19.17 49.71
CA PRO A 155 46.33 18.15 50.69
C PRO A 155 45.18 17.56 51.53
#